data_AF-A0A816Y869-F1
#
_entry.id   AF-A0A816Y869-F1
#
_cell.length_a   1.000
_cell.length_b   1.000
_cell.length_c   1.000
_cell.angle_alpha   90.00
_cell.angle_beta   90.00
_cell.angle_gamma   90.00
#
_symmetry.space_group_name_H-M   'P 1'
#
loop_
_entity.id
_entity.type
_entity.pdbx_description
1 polymer ?
#
loop_
_entity_poly.entity_id
_entity_poly.type
_entity_poly.pdbx_seq_one_letter_code
_entity_poly.pdbx_strand_id
1 'polypeptide(L)'
;MQICWIWQKVSSVNERGFQRFLDNVQYKSNGILCYERVFGQGFVSTGGIETTNEFVEKMNLKPGQRVLDVGWGIGGGDFYMSQKYDVHVVGIHLSISFGCIVVFQKQQTSCLCHLAF
;
A
#
# COMPACT_ATOMS: atom_id res chain seq x y z
N MET A 1 -7.62 21.61 -0.96
CA MET A 1 -7.80 20.66 0.15
C MET A 1 -6.50 20.65 0.96
N GLN A 2 -6.56 20.71 2.28
CA GLN A 2 -5.37 20.70 3.16
C GLN A 2 -5.38 19.40 3.96
N ILE A 3 -4.27 18.65 3.97
CA ILE A 3 -4.09 17.46 4.82
C ILE A 3 -3.32 17.88 6.07
N CYS A 4 -3.81 17.47 7.24
CA CYS A 4 -3.13 17.64 8.52
C CYS A 4 -2.81 16.27 9.11
N TRP A 5 -1.55 16.06 9.47
CA TRP A 5 -1.09 14.81 10.06
C TRP A 5 -0.96 14.96 11.57
N ILE A 6 -1.52 14.01 12.32
CA ILE A 6 -1.32 13.90 13.76
C ILE A 6 -0.22 12.86 13.99
N TRP A 7 0.90 13.30 14.54
CA TRP A 7 2.03 12.43 14.86
C TRP A 7 2.14 12.26 16.37
N GLN A 8 2.25 11.01 16.81
CA GLN A 8 2.56 10.68 18.19
C GLN A 8 3.97 10.11 18.29
N LYS A 9 4.79 10.66 19.18
CA LYS A 9 6.12 10.12 19.45
C LYS A 9 5.97 8.78 20.17
N VAL A 10 6.61 7.74 19.61
CA VAL A 10 6.65 6.39 20.17
C VAL A 10 8.11 5.93 20.34
N SER A 11 8.36 4.97 21.22
CA SER A 11 9.68 4.36 21.38
C SER A 11 10.06 3.56 20.12
N SER A 12 11.28 3.76 19.60
CA SER A 12 11.81 2.95 18.50
C SER A 12 12.86 1.97 19.03
N VAL A 13 12.52 0.69 19.09
CA VAL A 13 13.41 -0.36 19.62
C VAL A 13 14.29 -0.98 18.53
N ASN A 14 13.86 -0.92 17.26
CA ASN A 14 14.52 -1.60 16.14
C ASN A 14 15.54 -0.72 15.42
N GLU A 15 16.64 -1.35 14.99
CA GLU A 15 17.60 -0.74 14.07
C GLU A 15 16.96 -0.55 12.68
N ARG A 16 16.94 0.69 12.18
CA ARG A 16 16.37 1.04 10.86
C ARG A 16 17.30 0.70 9.68
N GLY A 17 18.28 -0.19 9.87
CA GLY A 17 19.27 -0.53 8.84
C GLY A 17 18.63 -1.13 7.59
N PHE A 18 17.77 -2.14 7.77
CA PHE A 18 17.11 -2.81 6.65
C PHE A 18 16.07 -1.90 5.96
N GLN A 19 15.30 -1.12 6.73
CA GLN A 19 14.42 -0.10 6.17
C GLN A 19 15.19 0.89 5.28
N ARG A 20 16.33 1.40 5.74
CA ARG A 20 17.18 2.30 4.94
C ARG A 20 17.70 1.63 3.68
N PHE A 21 18.11 0.37 3.75
CA PHE A 21 18.53 -0.38 2.56
C PHE A 21 17.39 -0.46 1.53
N LEU A 22 16.18 -0.81 1.97
CA LEU A 22 15.00 -0.85 1.10
C LEU A 22 14.74 0.51 0.45
N ASP A 23 14.66 1.58 1.23
CA ASP A 23 14.36 2.93 0.76
C ASP A 23 15.44 3.50 -0.19
N ASN A 24 16.71 3.09 -0.02
CA ASN A 24 17.85 3.67 -0.74
C ASN A 24 18.45 2.75 -1.80
N VAL A 25 17.94 1.54 -2.02
CA VAL A 25 18.45 0.63 -3.05
C VAL A 25 17.31 0.16 -3.93
N GLN A 26 16.47 -0.76 -3.44
CA GLN A 26 15.47 -1.43 -4.26
C GLN A 26 14.18 -0.62 -4.43
N TYR A 27 13.76 0.11 -3.40
CA TYR A 27 12.50 0.84 -3.34
C TYR A 27 12.71 2.35 -3.24
N LYS A 28 13.65 2.86 -4.03
CA LYS A 28 13.70 4.30 -4.32
C LYS A 28 12.43 4.70 -5.05
N SER A 29 11.89 5.89 -4.77
CA SER A 29 10.62 6.34 -5.32
C SER A 29 10.57 6.31 -6.85
N ASN A 30 11.66 6.64 -7.54
CA ASN A 30 11.74 6.54 -9.00
C ASN A 30 11.67 5.09 -9.51
N GLY A 31 12.28 4.14 -8.79
CA GLY A 31 12.17 2.71 -9.08
C GLY A 31 10.75 2.20 -8.88
N ILE A 32 10.09 2.62 -7.79
CA ILE A 32 8.68 2.28 -7.51
C ILE A 32 7.77 2.77 -8.65
N LEU A 33 7.89 4.02 -9.07
CA LEU A 33 7.09 4.57 -10.17
C LEU A 33 7.39 3.90 -11.52
N CYS A 34 8.63 3.46 -11.74
CA CYS A 34 8.99 2.67 -12.91
C CYS A 34 8.30 1.29 -12.88
N TYR A 35 8.26 0.63 -11.71
CA TYR A 35 7.53 -0.62 -11.53
C TYR A 35 6.03 -0.46 -11.76
N GLU A 36 5.42 0.60 -11.23
CA GLU A 36 4.00 0.92 -11.49
C GLU A 36 3.71 1.07 -12.99
N ARG A 37 4.60 1.74 -13.72
CA ARG A 37 4.46 1.87 -15.17
C ARG A 37 4.53 0.54 -15.91
N VAL A 38 5.31 -0.42 -15.41
CA VAL A 38 5.50 -1.74 -16.04
C VAL A 38 4.37 -2.70 -15.67
N PHE A 39 3.99 -2.77 -14.39
CA PHE A 39 3.03 -3.73 -13.87
C PHE A 39 1.57 -3.26 -13.90
N GLY A 40 1.36 -1.95 -14.06
CA GLY A 40 0.04 -1.34 -14.09
C GLY A 40 -0.21 -0.44 -12.88
N GLN A 41 -1.13 0.51 -13.07
CA GLN A 41 -1.48 1.51 -12.07
C GLN A 41 -1.85 0.87 -10.72
N GLY A 42 -1.21 1.33 -9.65
CA GLY A 42 -1.43 0.79 -8.30
C GLY A 42 -0.69 -0.52 -7.98
N PHE A 43 0.10 -1.09 -8.91
CA PHE A 43 0.80 -2.36 -8.69
C PHE A 43 2.31 -2.23 -8.89
N VAL A 44 3.08 -2.86 -8.01
CA VAL A 44 4.55 -2.93 -8.11
C VAL A 44 5.05 -4.37 -8.19
N SER A 45 4.15 -5.28 -8.50
CA SER A 45 4.37 -6.73 -8.52
C SER A 45 3.78 -7.35 -9.79
N THR A 46 4.32 -8.51 -10.14
CA THR A 46 3.99 -9.24 -11.38
C THR A 46 2.50 -9.47 -11.58
N GLY A 47 2.04 -9.22 -12.81
CA GLY A 47 0.68 -9.50 -13.27
C GLY A 47 -0.38 -8.48 -12.85
N GLY A 48 -0.02 -7.48 -12.04
CA GLY A 48 -0.89 -6.36 -11.71
C GLY A 48 -2.26 -6.78 -11.19
N ILE A 49 -3.32 -6.22 -11.78
CA ILE A 49 -4.70 -6.49 -11.38
C ILE A 49 -5.16 -7.92 -11.69
N GLU A 50 -4.63 -8.54 -12.76
CA GLU A 50 -5.07 -9.87 -13.22
C GLU A 50 -4.71 -10.94 -12.18
N THR A 51 -3.43 -11.00 -11.79
CA THR A 51 -2.96 -11.93 -10.75
C THR A 51 -3.56 -11.62 -9.39
N THR A 52 -3.72 -10.33 -9.06
CA THR A 52 -4.41 -9.91 -7.83
C THR A 52 -5.84 -10.48 -7.79
N ASN A 53 -6.58 -10.39 -8.90
CA ASN A 53 -7.93 -10.96 -8.95
C ASN A 53 -7.92 -12.48 -8.73
N GLU A 54 -7.07 -13.21 -9.45
CA GLU A 54 -6.99 -14.67 -9.31
C GLU A 54 -6.68 -15.13 -7.89
N PHE A 55 -5.81 -14.42 -7.17
CA PHE A 55 -5.48 -14.77 -5.79
C PHE A 55 -6.58 -14.39 -4.81
N VAL A 56 -7.18 -13.21 -4.98
CA VAL A 56 -8.25 -12.73 -4.09
C VAL A 56 -9.53 -13.56 -4.24
N GLU A 57 -9.85 -14.03 -5.44
CA GLU A 57 -11.00 -14.92 -5.66
C GLU A 57 -10.90 -16.21 -4.83
N LYS A 58 -9.69 -16.75 -4.65
CA LYS A 58 -9.46 -17.96 -3.84
C LYS A 58 -9.69 -17.74 -2.35
N MET A 59 -9.65 -16.49 -1.87
CA MET A 59 -9.84 -16.16 -0.46
C MET A 59 -11.31 -16.17 -0.03
N ASN A 60 -12.27 -16.18 -0.97
CA ASN A 60 -13.71 -16.20 -0.69
C ASN A 60 -14.17 -15.09 0.29
N LEU A 61 -13.58 -13.90 0.16
CA LEU A 61 -13.83 -12.76 1.04
C LEU A 61 -15.32 -12.40 1.10
N LYS A 62 -15.77 -12.00 2.30
CA LYS A 62 -17.13 -11.57 2.59
C LYS A 62 -17.13 -10.14 3.15
N PRO A 63 -18.20 -9.36 2.88
CA PRO A 63 -18.37 -8.03 3.45
C PRO A 63 -18.17 -8.01 4.98
N GLY A 64 -17.50 -6.96 5.46
CA GLY A 64 -17.19 -6.75 6.87
C GLY A 64 -15.99 -7.54 7.42
N GLN A 65 -15.38 -8.44 6.63
CA GLN A 65 -14.16 -9.14 7.06
C GLN A 65 -12.95 -8.20 7.12
N ARG A 66 -11.94 -8.59 7.90
CA ARG A 66 -10.67 -7.89 8.02
C ARG A 66 -9.56 -8.66 7.33
N VAL A 67 -8.75 -7.95 6.54
CA VAL A 67 -7.60 -8.50 5.82
C VAL A 67 -6.35 -7.78 6.28
N LEU A 68 -5.27 -8.52 6.53
CA LEU A 68 -3.94 -7.98 6.78
C LEU A 68 -3.10 -8.17 5.52
N ASP A 69 -2.65 -7.08 4.90
CA ASP A 69 -1.67 -7.11 3.81
C ASP A 69 -0.28 -6.79 4.36
N VAL A 70 0.63 -7.76 4.24
CA VAL A 70 2.03 -7.62 4.64
C VAL A 70 2.86 -7.36 3.39
N GLY A 71 3.30 -6.12 3.22
CA GLY A 71 4.00 -5.71 1.99
C GLY A 71 3.07 -5.09 0.94
N TRP A 72 2.06 -4.35 1.37
CA TRP A 72 0.99 -3.76 0.53
C TRP A 72 1.43 -2.83 -0.63
N GLY A 73 2.72 -2.48 -0.71
CA GLY A 73 3.29 -1.69 -1.79
C GLY A 73 2.61 -0.32 -1.91
N ILE A 74 2.10 0.01 -3.10
CA ILE A 74 1.35 1.26 -3.35
C ILE A 74 -0.19 1.07 -3.25
N GLY A 75 -0.65 -0.09 -2.75
CA GLY A 75 -2.03 -0.30 -2.32
C GLY A 75 -3.07 -0.63 -3.39
N GLY A 76 -2.68 -0.93 -4.63
CA GLY A 76 -3.64 -1.37 -5.66
C GLY A 76 -4.45 -2.60 -5.24
N GLY A 77 -3.80 -3.59 -4.62
CA GLY A 77 -4.46 -4.78 -4.07
C GLY A 77 -5.42 -4.46 -2.92
N ASP A 78 -5.01 -3.59 -2.00
CA ASP A 78 -5.84 -3.17 -0.86
C ASP A 78 -7.11 -2.47 -1.31
N PHE A 79 -7.00 -1.48 -2.20
CA PHE A 79 -8.15 -0.76 -2.72
C PHE A 79 -9.07 -1.69 -3.49
N TYR A 80 -8.48 -2.60 -4.28
CA TYR A 80 -9.23 -3.60 -5.01
C TYR A 80 -10.05 -4.49 -4.07
N MET A 81 -9.42 -5.06 -3.04
CA MET A 81 -10.11 -5.90 -2.05
C MET A 81 -11.22 -5.14 -1.34
N SER A 82 -10.91 -3.94 -0.83
CA SER A 82 -11.87 -3.13 -0.07
C SER A 82 -13.07 -2.72 -0.92
N GLN A 83 -12.86 -2.26 -2.15
CA GLN A 83 -13.94 -1.82 -3.04
C GLN A 83 -14.78 -2.97 -3.59
N LYS A 84 -14.15 -4.10 -3.96
CA LYS A 84 -14.86 -5.23 -4.59
C LYS A 84 -15.58 -6.12 -3.57
N TYR A 85 -15.01 -6.33 -2.39
CA TYR A 85 -15.50 -7.31 -1.41
C TYR A 85 -16.04 -6.67 -0.12
N ASP A 86 -16.02 -5.34 0.00
CA ASP A 86 -16.45 -4.60 1.19
C ASP A 86 -15.75 -5.06 2.47
N VAL A 87 -14.43 -5.30 2.36
CA VAL A 87 -13.57 -5.70 3.48
C VAL A 87 -12.76 -4.52 4.01
N HIS A 88 -12.38 -4.63 5.28
CA HIS A 88 -11.48 -3.70 5.94
C HIS A 88 -10.03 -4.21 5.85
N VAL A 89 -9.21 -3.56 5.03
CA VAL A 89 -7.81 -3.94 4.83
C VAL A 89 -6.90 -3.13 5.76
N VAL A 90 -5.96 -3.81 6.41
CA VAL A 90 -4.88 -3.23 7.20
C VAL A 90 -3.57 -3.52 6.47
N GLY A 91 -2.92 -2.50 5.93
CA GLY A 91 -1.64 -2.65 5.22
C GLY A 91 -0.46 -2.32 6.13
N ILE A 92 0.55 -3.19 6.17
CA ILE A 92 1.84 -2.91 6.83
C ILE A 92 2.99 -2.97 5.82
N HIS A 93 3.86 -1.96 5.80
CA HIS A 93 5.02 -1.93 4.92
C HIS A 93 6.23 -1.34 5.64
N LEU A 94 7.41 -1.91 5.39
CA LEU A 94 8.64 -1.48 6.06
C LEU A 94 9.25 -0.22 5.44
N SER A 95 9.23 -0.13 4.11
CA SER A 95 9.75 1.04 3.38
C SER A 95 8.78 2.22 3.46
N ILE A 96 9.34 3.39 3.75
CA ILE A 96 8.59 4.65 3.90
C ILE A 96 8.25 5.23 2.51
N SER A 97 9.09 4.97 1.51
CA SER A 97 8.90 5.46 0.13
C SER A 97 7.51 5.13 -0.41
N PHE A 98 7.01 3.92 -0.14
CA PHE A 98 5.68 3.47 -0.53
C PHE A 98 4.56 4.29 0.11
N GLY A 99 4.58 4.43 1.44
CA GLY A 99 3.59 5.22 2.17
C GLY A 99 3.52 6.66 1.69
N CYS A 100 4.68 7.28 1.43
CA CYS A 100 4.74 8.62 0.84
C CYS A 100 4.03 8.68 -0.52
N ILE A 101 4.36 7.77 -1.45
CA ILE A 101 3.77 7.76 -2.80
C ILE A 101 2.24 7.64 -2.73
N VAL A 102 1.72 6.75 -1.89
CA VAL A 102 0.27 6.55 -1.77
C VAL A 102 -0.42 7.78 -1.22
N VAL A 103 0.16 8.41 -0.19
CA VAL A 103 -0.35 9.67 0.35
C VAL A 103 -0.42 10.75 -0.73
N PHE A 104 0.59 10.84 -1.59
CA PHE A 104 0.59 11.80 -2.71
C PHE A 104 -0.41 11.45 -3.81
N GLN A 105 -0.54 10.17 -4.19
CA GLN A 105 -1.50 9.72 -5.19
C GLN A 105 -2.95 9.90 -4.72
N LYS A 106 -3.23 9.69 -3.43
CA LYS A 106 -4.54 9.95 -2.82
C LYS A 106 -4.90 11.42 -2.73
N GLN A 107 -3.91 12.33 -2.67
CA GLN A 107 -4.20 13.77 -2.79
C GLN A 107 -4.73 14.14 -4.18
N GLN A 108 -4.39 13.37 -5.22
CA GLN A 108 -4.81 13.63 -6.59
C GLN A 108 -6.14 12.92 -6.95
N THR A 109 -6.53 11.91 -6.18
CA THR A 109 -7.72 11.08 -6.45
C THR A 109 -8.68 11.17 -5.26
N SER A 110 -9.82 11.83 -5.42
CA SER A 110 -10.80 12.22 -4.38
C SER A 110 -11.49 11.09 -3.57
N CYS A 111 -10.80 9.99 -3.25
CA CYS A 111 -11.35 8.83 -2.54
C CYS A 111 -10.94 8.83 -1.05
N LEU A 112 -11.94 8.98 -0.18
CA LEU A 112 -11.87 8.77 1.27
C LEU A 112 -11.69 7.28 1.60
N CYS A 113 -10.45 6.86 1.86
CA CYS A 113 -10.19 5.61 2.58
C CYS A 113 -9.49 5.99 3.89
N HIS A 114 -10.03 5.57 5.03
CA HIS A 114 -9.39 5.74 6.33
C HIS A 114 -8.11 4.90 6.36
N LEU A 115 -6.96 5.52 6.10
CA LEU A 115 -5.65 4.97 6.46
C LEU A 115 -5.51 5.12 7.97
N ALA A 116 -5.80 4.06 8.72
CA ALA A 116 -5.40 3.95 10.12
C ALA A 116 -3.93 3.53 10.14
N PHE A 117 -3.06 4.46 10.52
CA PHE A 117 -1.68 4.17 10.92
C PHE A 117 -1.63 3.72 12.38
#